data_AF-A0A7C9ELM2-F1
#
_entry.id   AF-A0A7C9ELM2-F1
#
_cell.length_a   1.000
_cell.length_b   1.000
_cell.length_c   1.000
_cell.angle_alpha   90.00
_cell.angle_beta   90.00
_cell.angle_gamma   90.00
#
_symmetry.space_group_name_H-M   'P 1'
#
loop_
_entity.id
_entity.type
_entity.pdbx_description
1 polymer ?
#
loop_
_entity_poly.entity_id
_entity_poly.type
_entity_poly.pdbx_seq_one_letter_code
_entity_poly.pdbx_strand_id
1 'polypeptide(L)'
;LTLKLIPPTSPDSPFFYNGSLSYQDTVRQYSMILSHVWASYQSNRSIEPEKVPRLPVEIKQYGIHVVKIGIGTFTSGRPTYKSYYLVMDTGSGLIWLQCEGCRKKNACFNQRDPPFPSTTSQTYRPLRCQHDPKVCKPHKCVRGFCEYSIQYADDSHSKG
;
A
#
# COMPACT_ATOMS: atom_id res chain seq x y z
N LEU A 1 2.23 -12.49 -17.29
CA LEU A 1 2.67 -11.58 -16.20
C LEU A 1 2.18 -12.21 -14.90
N THR A 2 3.06 -12.38 -13.91
CA THR A 2 2.72 -12.98 -12.61
C THR A 2 3.15 -12.04 -11.51
N LEU A 3 2.28 -11.78 -10.53
CA LEU A 3 2.61 -11.02 -9.32
C LEU A 3 2.85 -12.00 -8.17
N LYS A 4 4.01 -11.89 -7.51
CA LYS A 4 4.30 -12.63 -6.27
C LYS A 4 3.64 -11.89 -5.11
N LEU A 5 2.67 -12.53 -4.47
CA LEU A 5 2.12 -12.07 -3.19
C LEU A 5 3.15 -12.30 -2.08
N ILE A 6 3.40 -11.25 -1.29
CA ILE A 6 4.36 -11.26 -0.20
C ILE A 6 3.58 -11.02 1.12
N PRO A 7 3.47 -12.02 2.00
CA PRO A 7 2.80 -11.85 3.29
C PRO A 7 3.67 -10.98 4.23
N PRO A 8 3.08 -10.30 5.24
CA PRO A 8 3.82 -9.44 6.16
C PRO A 8 4.95 -10.14 6.91
N THR A 9 4.78 -11.45 7.15
CA THR A 9 5.72 -12.33 7.83
C THR A 9 6.88 -12.81 6.95
N SER A 10 6.86 -12.54 5.65
CA SER A 10 7.93 -12.95 4.74
C SER A 10 9.17 -12.07 4.89
N PRO A 11 10.40 -12.63 4.87
CA PRO A 11 11.64 -11.85 4.83
C PRO A 11 11.74 -10.83 3.68
N ASP A 12 10.99 -11.04 2.59
CA ASP A 12 10.93 -10.14 1.43
C ASP A 12 10.00 -8.92 1.65
N SER A 13 9.23 -8.91 2.74
CA SER A 13 8.24 -7.90 3.07
C SER A 13 8.90 -6.64 3.67
N PRO A 14 8.45 -5.43 3.29
CA PRO A 14 8.87 -4.20 3.95
C PRO A 14 8.41 -4.13 5.42
N PHE A 15 7.44 -4.97 5.81
CA PHE A 15 6.93 -5.10 7.17
C PHE A 15 7.65 -6.19 7.96
N PHE A 16 8.59 -6.91 7.34
CA PHE A 16 9.32 -7.95 8.02
C PHE A 16 10.21 -7.37 9.11
N TYR A 17 10.04 -7.89 10.32
CA TYR A 17 10.92 -7.58 11.43
C TYR A 17 12.01 -8.64 11.53
N ASN A 18 13.28 -8.21 11.46
CA ASN A 18 14.43 -9.07 11.69
C ASN A 18 14.72 -9.20 13.19
N GLY A 19 13.82 -9.90 13.90
CA GLY A 19 13.94 -10.19 15.32
C GLY A 19 14.69 -11.48 15.62
N SER A 20 14.78 -11.84 16.90
CA SER A 20 15.36 -13.10 17.36
C SER A 20 14.48 -14.34 17.09
N LEU A 21 13.26 -14.15 16.61
CA LEU A 21 12.31 -15.24 16.34
C LEU A 21 12.61 -15.93 15.02
N SER A 22 12.39 -17.25 14.96
CA SER A 22 12.42 -17.97 13.70
C SER A 22 11.26 -17.53 12.78
N TYR A 23 11.39 -17.76 11.47
CA TYR A 23 10.29 -17.53 10.53
C TYR A 23 9.02 -18.30 10.92
N GLN A 24 9.17 -19.54 11.39
CA GLN A 24 8.04 -20.37 11.83
C GLN A 24 7.33 -19.76 13.04
N ASP A 25 8.09 -19.28 14.03
CA ASP A 25 7.52 -18.63 15.21
C ASP A 25 6.82 -17.32 14.85
N THR A 26 7.39 -16.55 13.91
CA THR A 26 6.79 -15.32 13.40
C THR A 26 5.44 -15.60 12.74
N VAL A 27 5.37 -16.62 11.87
CA VAL A 27 4.12 -17.04 11.22
C VAL A 27 3.10 -17.52 12.25
N ARG A 28 3.54 -18.32 13.25
CA ARG A 28 2.68 -18.85 14.30
C ARG A 28 2.08 -17.73 15.15
N GLN A 29 2.89 -16.78 15.60
CA GLN A 29 2.45 -15.66 16.42
C GLN A 29 1.50 -14.74 15.65
N TYR A 30 1.80 -14.45 14.38
CA TYR A 30 0.93 -13.67 13.51
C TYR A 30 -0.44 -14.33 13.31
N SER A 31 -0.47 -15.66 13.10
CA SER A 31 -1.72 -16.42 12.92
C SER A 31 -2.58 -16.43 14.19
N MET A 32 -1.96 -16.51 15.37
CA MET A 32 -2.67 -16.40 16.64
C MET A 32 -3.34 -15.02 16.79
N ILE A 33 -2.63 -13.95 16.45
CA ILE A 33 -3.18 -12.59 16.53
C ILE A 33 -4.36 -12.41 15.59
N LEU A 34 -4.23 -12.84 14.33
CA LEU A 34 -5.34 -12.79 13.37
C LEU A 34 -6.57 -13.54 13.88
N SER A 35 -6.37 -14.74 14.44
CA SER A 35 -7.45 -15.53 15.03
C SER A 35 -8.16 -14.80 16.17
N HIS A 36 -7.39 -14.16 17.06
CA HIS A 36 -7.95 -13.37 18.17
C HIS A 36 -8.72 -12.13 17.71
N VAL A 37 -8.16 -11.37 16.75
CA VAL A 37 -8.83 -10.19 16.17
C VAL A 37 -10.14 -10.61 15.51
N TRP A 38 -10.11 -11.68 14.71
CA TRP A 38 -11.29 -12.20 14.02
C TRP A 38 -12.37 -12.69 14.97
N ALA A 39 -12.00 -13.46 16.01
CA ALA A 39 -12.95 -13.92 17.03
C ALA A 39 -13.59 -12.75 17.81
N SER A 40 -12.82 -11.70 18.08
CA SER A 40 -13.33 -10.49 18.75
C SER A 40 -14.33 -9.75 17.85
N TYR A 41 -14.00 -9.60 16.56
CA TYR A 41 -14.89 -8.99 15.56
C TYR A 41 -16.21 -9.77 15.43
N GLN A 42 -16.17 -11.10 15.30
CA GLN A 42 -17.38 -11.92 15.18
C GLN A 42 -18.26 -11.91 16.43
N SER A 43 -17.65 -11.85 17.62
CA SER A 43 -18.37 -11.82 18.89
C SER A 43 -18.85 -10.41 19.28
N ASN A 44 -18.60 -9.40 18.44
CA ASN A 44 -18.86 -7.99 18.69
C ASN A 44 -18.26 -7.51 20.03
N ARG A 45 -17.15 -8.15 20.45
CA ARG A 45 -16.43 -7.82 21.68
C ARG A 45 -15.30 -6.85 21.39
N SER A 46 -15.09 -5.92 22.31
CA SER A 46 -13.91 -5.07 22.33
C SER A 46 -12.65 -5.93 22.37
N ILE A 47 -11.64 -5.60 21.56
CA ILE A 47 -10.34 -6.25 21.62
C ILE A 47 -9.68 -5.88 22.95
N GLU A 48 -9.49 -6.86 23.84
CA GLU A 48 -8.74 -6.67 25.08
C GLU A 48 -7.23 -6.76 24.79
N PRO A 49 -6.47 -5.64 24.85
CA PRO A 49 -5.07 -5.60 24.40
C PRO A 49 -4.12 -6.50 25.21
N GLU A 50 -4.52 -6.91 26.41
CA GLU A 50 -3.76 -7.83 27.27
C GLU A 50 -3.92 -9.30 26.88
N LYS A 51 -5.04 -9.65 26.23
CA LYS A 51 -5.33 -11.03 25.79
C LYS A 51 -4.87 -11.33 24.37
N VAL A 52 -4.50 -10.31 23.60
CA VAL A 52 -3.87 -10.48 22.29
C VAL A 52 -2.37 -10.73 22.51
N PRO A 53 -1.80 -11.85 22.04
CA PRO A 53 -0.37 -12.06 22.07
C PRO A 53 0.34 -10.85 21.46
N ARG A 54 1.12 -10.12 22.24
CA ARG A 54 1.84 -8.96 21.72
C ARG A 54 2.96 -9.48 20.82
N LEU A 55 2.88 -9.18 19.53
CA LEU A 55 4.10 -9.21 18.71
C LEU A 55 5.08 -8.20 19.33
N PRO A 56 6.39 -8.50 19.39
CA PRO A 56 7.41 -7.46 19.60
C PRO A 56 7.46 -6.43 18.44
N VAL A 57 6.48 -6.47 17.53
CA VAL A 57 6.42 -5.78 16.26
C VAL A 57 5.05 -5.11 16.14
N GLU A 58 5.07 -3.82 15.84
CA GLU A 58 3.88 -3.04 15.52
C GLU A 58 3.41 -3.33 14.09
N ILE A 59 2.98 -4.57 13.81
CA ILE A 59 2.33 -4.89 12.52
C ILE A 59 0.92 -4.31 12.57
N LYS A 60 0.76 -3.04 12.19
CA LYS A 60 -0.55 -2.35 12.19
C LYS A 60 -1.50 -2.86 11.11
N GLN A 61 -0.96 -3.52 10.07
CA GLN A 61 -1.72 -4.00 8.92
C GLN A 61 -1.81 -5.52 8.93
N TYR A 62 -2.76 -6.00 9.72
CA TYR A 62 -3.14 -7.41 9.77
C TYR A 62 -3.90 -7.82 8.50
N GLY A 63 -3.57 -8.98 7.95
CA GLY A 63 -4.25 -9.58 6.79
C GLY A 63 -3.86 -9.01 5.42
N ILE A 64 -2.91 -8.09 5.36
CA ILE A 64 -2.55 -7.41 4.11
C ILE A 64 -1.36 -8.07 3.43
N HIS A 65 -1.48 -8.42 2.15
CA HIS A 65 -0.34 -8.83 1.33
C HIS A 65 0.19 -7.64 0.55
N VAL A 66 1.49 -7.62 0.28
CA VAL A 66 2.09 -6.66 -0.64
C VAL A 66 2.59 -7.33 -1.90
N VAL A 67 2.70 -6.55 -2.96
CA VAL A 67 3.34 -6.93 -4.21
C VAL A 67 4.45 -5.94 -4.52
N LYS A 68 5.53 -6.42 -5.12
CA LYS A 68 6.63 -5.58 -5.59
C LYS A 68 6.48 -5.34 -7.09
N ILE A 69 6.32 -4.08 -7.49
CA ILE A 69 6.06 -3.71 -8.89
C ILE A 69 7.10 -2.68 -9.36
N GLY A 70 7.61 -2.88 -10.58
CA GLY A 70 8.47 -1.91 -11.27
C GLY A 70 7.63 -0.88 -12.05
N ILE A 71 7.83 0.41 -11.79
CA ILE A 71 7.05 1.51 -12.36
C ILE A 71 7.98 2.54 -13.02
N GLY A 72 7.56 3.01 -14.20
CA GLY A 72 8.21 4.06 -14.96
C GLY A 72 9.41 3.61 -15.78
N THR A 73 9.92 4.52 -16.59
CA THR A 73 11.12 4.32 -17.42
C THR A 73 12.08 5.48 -17.23
N PHE A 74 13.31 5.21 -16.83
CA PHE A 74 14.34 6.19 -16.48
C PHE A 74 15.57 6.01 -17.37
N THR A 75 16.26 7.12 -17.68
CA THR A 75 17.47 7.13 -18.52
C THR A 75 18.71 6.61 -17.80
N SER A 76 18.72 6.72 -16.47
CA SER A 76 19.83 6.31 -15.62
C SER A 76 19.43 5.16 -14.70
N GLY A 77 20.42 4.31 -14.40
CA GLY A 77 20.23 3.13 -13.54
C GLY A 77 19.84 1.86 -14.31
N ARG A 78 20.22 0.71 -13.76
CA ARG A 78 19.73 -0.61 -14.15
C ARG A 78 19.16 -1.29 -12.90
N PRO A 79 17.90 -1.78 -12.92
CA PRO A 79 16.94 -1.68 -14.03
C PRO A 79 16.47 -0.24 -14.31
N THR A 80 15.89 -0.01 -15.49
CA THR A 80 15.40 1.31 -15.93
C THR A 80 14.04 1.69 -15.31
N TYR A 81 13.57 0.95 -14.31
CA TYR A 81 12.34 1.21 -13.56
C TYR A 81 12.64 1.33 -12.06
N LYS A 82 11.75 1.97 -11.31
CA LYS A 82 11.82 2.01 -9.85
C LYS A 82 10.86 0.98 -9.26
N SER A 83 11.30 0.25 -8.24
CA SER A 83 10.48 -0.77 -7.58
C SER A 83 9.75 -0.19 -6.38
N TYR A 84 8.48 -0.53 -6.23
CA TYR A 84 7.62 -0.12 -5.12
C TYR A 84 6.91 -1.32 -4.53
N TYR A 85 6.75 -1.32 -3.21
CA TYR A 85 5.81 -2.21 -2.52
C TYR A 85 4.43 -1.55 -2.48
N LEU A 86 3.43 -2.22 -3.03
CA LEU A 86 2.03 -1.79 -2.97
C LEU A 86 1.22 -2.82 -2.20
N VAL A 87 0.23 -2.35 -1.45
CA VAL A 87 -0.80 -3.21 -0.84
C VAL A 87 -1.63 -3.86 -1.95
N MET A 88 -1.80 -5.18 -1.88
CA MET A 88 -2.72 -5.90 -2.75
C MET A 88 -4.13 -5.81 -2.16
N ASP A 89 -4.87 -4.78 -2.54
CA ASP A 89 -6.25 -4.56 -2.15
C ASP A 89 -7.20 -5.11 -3.22
N THR A 90 -7.85 -6.23 -2.92
CA THR A 90 -8.89 -6.80 -3.80
C THR A 90 -10.28 -6.19 -3.55
N GLY A 91 -10.41 -5.30 -2.57
CA GLY A 91 -11.65 -4.62 -2.19
C GLY A 91 -11.88 -3.30 -2.91
N SER A 92 -10.90 -2.80 -3.68
CA SER A 92 -11.05 -1.57 -4.48
C SER A 92 -10.48 -1.70 -5.90
N GLY A 93 -10.89 -0.79 -6.79
CA GLY A 93 -10.49 -0.79 -8.21
C GLY A 93 -9.40 0.22 -8.58
N LEU A 94 -8.93 1.04 -7.64
CA LEU A 94 -7.94 2.09 -7.90
C LEU A 94 -6.54 1.62 -7.50
N ILE A 95 -5.61 1.67 -8.45
CA ILE A 95 -4.17 1.50 -8.17
C ILE A 95 -3.55 2.89 -8.04
N TRP A 96 -2.97 3.20 -6.88
CA TRP A 96 -2.32 4.48 -6.63
C TRP A 96 -1.05 4.31 -5.81
N LEU A 97 -0.15 5.29 -5.94
CA LEU A 97 1.02 5.49 -5.08
C LEU A 97 1.31 6.98 -4.97
N GLN A 98 2.13 7.37 -3.98
CA GLN A 98 2.52 8.78 -3.85
C GLN A 98 3.56 9.15 -4.91
N CYS A 99 3.29 10.24 -5.64
CA CYS A 99 4.22 10.84 -6.60
C CYS A 99 4.99 12.00 -5.95
N GLU A 100 6.05 12.45 -6.62
CA GLU A 100 6.75 13.67 -6.23
C GLU A 100 5.81 14.87 -6.13
N GLY A 101 6.14 15.82 -5.25
CA GLY A 101 5.21 16.86 -4.82
C GLY A 101 4.43 16.48 -3.56
N CYS A 102 4.32 15.17 -3.26
CA CYS A 102 3.85 14.70 -1.97
C CYS A 102 4.94 14.86 -0.89
N ARG A 103 5.22 16.11 -0.49
CA ARG A 103 6.26 16.47 0.50
C ARG A 103 5.69 17.09 1.78
N LYS A 104 4.39 17.38 1.81
CA LYS A 104 3.75 18.02 2.97
C LYS A 104 3.42 16.96 4.02
N LYS A 105 4.02 17.06 5.21
CA LYS A 105 3.87 16.10 6.33
C LYS A 105 2.42 15.79 6.73
N ASN A 106 1.47 16.67 6.42
CA ASN A 106 0.07 16.53 6.80
C ASN A 106 -0.88 16.21 5.62
N ALA A 107 -0.36 16.06 4.40
CA ALA A 107 -1.17 15.74 3.22
C ALA A 107 -0.75 14.43 2.55
N CYS A 108 0.29 13.78 3.07
CA CYS A 108 0.95 12.62 2.48
C CYS A 108 1.18 11.56 3.55
N PHE A 109 1.02 10.31 3.15
CA PHE A 109 1.41 9.17 3.95
C PHE A 109 2.93 9.13 4.15
N ASN A 110 3.35 8.87 5.39
CA ASN A 110 4.76 8.70 5.70
C ASN A 110 5.20 7.28 5.28
N GLN A 111 5.90 7.19 4.16
CA GLN A 111 6.41 5.94 3.61
C GLN A 111 7.94 5.90 3.66
N ARG A 112 8.49 4.70 3.84
CA ARG A 112 9.93 4.44 3.84
C ARG A 112 10.57 4.72 2.48
N ASP A 113 9.91 4.31 1.41
CA ASP A 113 10.40 4.49 0.05
C ASP A 113 10.06 5.91 -0.46
N PRO A 114 10.96 6.55 -1.23
CA PRO A 114 10.69 7.89 -1.75
C PRO A 114 9.51 7.86 -2.73
N PRO A 115 8.68 8.93 -2.78
CA PRO A 115 7.61 9.06 -3.78
C PRO A 115 8.12 8.90 -5.23
N PHE A 116 7.23 8.47 -6.12
CA PHE A 116 7.56 8.26 -7.53
C PHE A 116 7.90 9.56 -8.25
N PRO A 117 9.10 9.68 -8.86
CA PRO A 117 9.55 10.91 -9.51
C PRO A 117 8.99 11.04 -10.92
N SER A 118 7.70 11.36 -11.02
CA SER A 118 6.89 11.40 -12.24
C SER A 118 7.51 12.21 -13.40
N THR A 119 8.08 13.38 -13.13
CA THR A 119 8.65 14.32 -14.11
C THR A 119 9.90 13.78 -14.78
N THR A 120 10.60 12.86 -14.13
CA THR A 120 11.82 12.24 -14.68
C THR A 120 11.54 10.91 -15.38
N SER A 121 10.30 10.41 -15.32
CA SER A 121 9.92 9.18 -15.99
C SER A 121 9.51 9.46 -17.45
N GLN A 122 10.21 8.83 -18.39
CA GLN A 122 9.98 9.01 -19.82
C GLN A 122 8.59 8.53 -20.29
N THR A 123 7.99 7.59 -19.55
CA THR A 123 6.69 6.98 -19.84
C THR A 123 5.54 7.56 -19.04
N TYR A 124 5.80 8.46 -18.08
CA TYR A 124 4.73 9.14 -17.35
C TYR A 124 4.00 10.13 -18.23
N ARG A 125 2.66 10.06 -18.25
CA ARG A 125 1.78 11.01 -18.93
C ARG A 125 0.63 11.36 -17.97
N PRO A 126 0.42 12.65 -17.64
CA PRO A 126 -0.71 13.03 -16.82
C PRO A 126 -2.01 12.85 -17.60
N LEU A 127 -3.06 12.37 -16.93
CA LEU A 127 -4.36 12.14 -17.55
C LEU A 127 -5.10 13.48 -17.73
N ARG A 128 -5.21 13.94 -18.97
CA ARG A 128 -5.93 15.19 -19.33
C ARG A 128 -7.38 14.88 -19.64
N CYS A 129 -8.32 15.66 -19.08
CA CYS A 129 -9.76 15.37 -19.19
C CYS A 129 -10.27 15.27 -20.64
N GLN A 130 -9.74 16.12 -21.52
CA GLN A 130 -10.18 16.22 -22.91
C GLN A 130 -9.60 15.11 -23.79
N HIS A 131 -8.43 14.58 -23.44
CA HIS A 131 -7.74 13.56 -24.25
C HIS A 131 -8.27 12.16 -23.93
N ASP A 132 -8.56 11.89 -22.66
CA ASP A 132 -8.93 10.55 -22.18
C ASP A 132 -10.23 10.55 -21.35
N PRO A 133 -11.36 11.04 -21.89
CA PRO A 133 -12.60 11.20 -21.13
C PRO A 133 -13.21 9.87 -20.68
N LYS A 134 -12.88 8.75 -21.34
CA LYS A 134 -13.33 7.41 -20.92
C LYS A 134 -12.56 6.93 -19.68
N VAL A 135 -11.25 7.15 -19.64
CA VAL A 135 -10.40 6.79 -18.51
C VAL A 135 -10.70 7.70 -17.31
N CYS A 136 -11.00 8.97 -17.59
CA CYS A 136 -11.30 9.93 -16.54
C CYS A 136 -12.70 9.75 -15.92
N LYS A 137 -13.61 8.97 -16.50
CA LYS A 137 -14.90 8.68 -15.85
C LYS A 137 -14.73 7.49 -14.91
N PRO A 138 -15.16 7.58 -13.63
CA PRO A 138 -16.10 8.55 -13.03
C PRO A 138 -15.45 9.72 -12.27
N HIS A 139 -14.16 9.96 -12.44
CA HIS A 139 -13.38 10.98 -11.74
C HIS A 139 -13.68 12.42 -12.21
N LYS A 140 -13.27 13.40 -11.40
CA LYS A 140 -13.59 14.82 -11.64
C LYS A 140 -12.52 15.47 -12.52
N CYS A 141 -12.95 16.34 -13.43
CA CYS A 141 -12.01 17.20 -14.14
C CYS A 141 -11.71 18.45 -13.31
N VAL A 142 -10.47 18.58 -12.85
CA VAL A 142 -10.00 19.72 -12.05
C VAL A 142 -8.80 20.34 -12.75
N ARG A 143 -8.92 21.62 -13.12
CA ARG A 143 -7.86 22.38 -13.82
C ARG A 143 -7.33 21.67 -15.09
N GLY A 144 -8.21 20.96 -15.80
CA GLY A 144 -7.87 20.23 -17.04
C GLY A 144 -7.25 18.84 -16.84
N PHE A 145 -7.03 18.41 -15.60
CA PHE A 145 -6.54 17.08 -15.24
C PHE A 145 -7.62 16.25 -14.57
N CYS A 146 -7.50 14.94 -14.72
CA CYS A 146 -8.40 14.01 -14.07
C CYS A 146 -7.97 13.79 -12.61
N GLU A 147 -8.85 14.13 -11.67
CA GLU A 147 -8.62 14.03 -10.24
C GLU A 147 -9.43 12.88 -9.65
N TYR A 148 -8.75 11.92 -9.02
CA TYR A 148 -9.40 10.84 -8.30
C TYR A 148 -9.63 11.23 -6.83
N SER A 149 -10.62 10.59 -6.21
CA SER A 149 -10.87 10.67 -4.77
C SER A 149 -11.50 9.36 -4.35
N ILE A 150 -10.90 8.68 -3.39
CA ILE A 150 -11.36 7.40 -2.86
C ILE A 150 -11.43 7.47 -1.34
N GLN A 151 -12.51 6.91 -0.79
CA GLN A 151 -12.75 6.74 0.63
C GLN A 151 -12.79 5.23 0.91
N TYR A 152 -12.02 4.77 1.89
CA TYR A 152 -11.97 3.37 2.31
C TYR A 152 -12.91 3.14 3.50
N ALA A 153 -13.19 1.87 3.78
CA ALA A 153 -14.10 1.45 4.85
C ALA A 153 -13.57 1.73 6.27
N ASP A 154 -12.27 1.98 6.41
CA ASP A 154 -11.61 2.37 7.66
C ASP A 154 -11.57 3.91 7.86
N ASP A 155 -12.40 4.63 7.11
CA ASP A 155 -12.45 6.09 7.04
C ASP A 155 -11.17 6.77 6.52
N SER A 156 -10.20 6.01 6.02
CA SER A 156 -9.05 6.60 5.32
C SER A 156 -9.42 7.11 3.92
N HIS A 157 -8.71 8.15 3.47
CA HIS A 157 -8.99 8.84 2.21
C HIS A 157 -7.70 9.05 1.41
N SER A 158 -7.82 8.96 0.08
CA SER A 158 -6.76 9.34 -0.85
C SER A 158 -7.32 10.14 -2.03
N LYS A 159 -6.54 11.11 -2.48
CA LYS A 159 -6.90 12.03 -3.56
C LYS A 159 -5.66 12.52 -4.30
N GLY A 160 -5.78 12.69 -5.62
CA GLY A 160 -4.72 13.22 -6.47
C GLY A 160 -5.17 13.47 -7.91
#